data_AF-A0A0A7KEJ2-F1
#
_entry.id   AF-A0A0A7KEJ2-F1
#
_cell.length_a   1.000
_cell.length_b   1.000
_cell.length_c   1.000
_cell.angle_alpha   90.00
_cell.angle_beta   90.00
_cell.angle_gamma   90.00
#
_symmetry.space_group_name_H-M   'P 1'
#
loop_
_entity.id
_entity.type
_entity.pdbx_description
1 polymer ?
#
loop_
_entity_poly.entity_id
_entity_poly.type
_entity_poly.pdbx_seq_one_letter_code
_entity_poly.pdbx_strand_id
1 'polypeptide(L)'
;MLRTVLAAAVLSLPALGWSSLAGAQSSPPAPVETARTTCGAYTVQLRQNGFEDPPDSASLLLNGVTLARVSDTMVKLDFCRDVTGDGIPEAMLTGFSGGAHCCFTHHLYSLSNPPRRVLHVFSADTDTLTPQQLDGRGALELLGGDWRFAYAYGLPFADSPALWRIYSFIGGQYVDNSRAYPGVALREVGQPGPDTRPGQALYDYASLLVAGKTARAQTYLSQLPPRLRTWLTSYGPDLRQNLSDYGLSDWPTRAGADPDAPRTGIGGSFSAPGRAEYLAVVGQGKTAALRLYRPQSGGIVAGDALDTRPLPAGATFETGFAGLNWWPAFTVRRATGRDDAVVYDASSGSVQYPVYRLGTASGTVLKDDALGAATRLIAQLEALARHVASGYASAPRSAVQQAEIQRRIDVAVSRVQPALALGNLKFDPRKLGNFTVSALEMPLDRADTARVVAPVTFGLVAAEQDSEYVTGERSTLTIDLTRGAGGWTVTRWALEKRVGEPYAE
;
A
#
# COMPACT_ATOMS: atom_id res chain seq x y z
N MET A 1 62.90 -32.74 -37.96
CA MET A 1 62.42 -33.85 -37.11
C MET A 1 60.90 -33.95 -37.32
N LEU A 2 60.39 -34.52 -38.41
CA LEU A 2 60.24 -35.94 -38.78
C LEU A 2 59.53 -36.81 -37.74
N ARG A 3 58.28 -37.22 -38.04
CA ARG A 3 57.68 -38.59 -37.98
C ARG A 3 56.18 -38.57 -37.58
N THR A 4 55.27 -38.76 -38.54
CA THR A 4 54.55 -40.00 -38.97
C THR A 4 53.30 -40.39 -38.16
N VAL A 5 52.12 -40.16 -38.76
CA VAL A 5 51.15 -41.14 -39.35
C VAL A 5 50.69 -42.38 -38.55
N LEU A 6 49.35 -42.44 -38.40
CA LEU A 6 48.35 -43.54 -38.22
C LEU A 6 48.42 -44.53 -37.04
N ALA A 7 47.29 -44.66 -36.34
CA ALA A 7 46.47 -45.88 -36.31
C ALA A 7 45.08 -45.63 -35.67
N ALA A 8 44.06 -46.27 -36.23
CA ALA A 8 42.67 -46.27 -35.76
C ALA A 8 42.49 -47.16 -34.51
N ALA A 9 41.61 -46.76 -33.60
CA ALA A 9 41.05 -47.65 -32.59
C ALA A 9 39.60 -47.25 -32.27
N VAL A 10 38.68 -48.12 -32.68
CA VAL A 10 37.30 -48.19 -32.20
C VAL A 10 37.34 -48.64 -30.74
N LEU A 11 36.78 -47.85 -29.81
CA LEU A 11 36.62 -48.24 -28.42
C LEU A 11 35.24 -47.83 -27.88
N SER A 12 34.43 -48.88 -27.72
CA SER A 12 33.29 -49.10 -26.82
C SER A 12 32.99 -48.02 -25.76
N LEU A 13 31.74 -47.53 -25.80
CA LEU A 13 31.06 -46.83 -24.72
C LEU A 13 30.86 -47.74 -23.50
N PRO A 14 31.27 -47.33 -22.28
CA PRO A 14 30.77 -47.95 -21.06
C PRO A 14 29.43 -47.31 -20.68
N ALA A 15 28.37 -48.13 -20.74
CA ALA A 15 27.13 -47.87 -20.05
C ALA A 15 27.39 -47.93 -18.54
N LEU A 16 27.53 -46.78 -17.88
CA LEU A 16 27.48 -46.68 -16.43
C LEU A 16 26.06 -46.27 -16.02
N GLY A 17 25.37 -47.26 -15.46
CA GLY A 17 23.99 -47.20 -15.04
C GLY A 17 23.71 -46.06 -14.06
N TRP A 18 22.62 -45.36 -14.34
CA TRP A 18 21.92 -44.54 -13.37
C TRP A 18 21.31 -45.46 -12.33
N SER A 19 21.95 -45.58 -11.17
CA SER A 19 21.37 -46.24 -10.01
C SER A 19 21.11 -45.20 -8.93
N SER A 20 19.82 -45.06 -8.60
CA SER A 20 19.26 -44.62 -7.32
C SER A 20 19.56 -43.19 -6.83
N LEU A 21 18.86 -42.22 -7.39
CA LEU A 21 18.19 -41.17 -6.60
C LEU A 21 16.68 -41.46 -6.55
N ALA A 22 16.32 -42.67 -6.14
CA ALA A 22 14.96 -43.06 -5.82
C ALA A 22 14.94 -43.35 -4.31
N GLY A 23 14.69 -42.31 -3.53
CA GLY A 23 14.75 -42.39 -2.08
C GLY A 23 14.38 -41.10 -1.36
N ALA A 24 13.57 -40.23 -1.96
CA ALA A 24 12.70 -39.40 -1.14
C ALA A 24 11.62 -40.34 -0.62
N GLN A 25 11.80 -40.84 0.60
CA GLN A 25 10.77 -41.58 1.31
C GLN A 25 9.54 -40.67 1.40
N SER A 26 8.53 -40.94 0.56
CA SER A 26 7.19 -40.41 0.74
C SER A 26 6.64 -41.03 2.02
N SER A 27 6.90 -40.36 3.15
CA SER A 27 6.15 -40.63 4.37
C SER A 27 4.67 -40.49 4.01
N PRO A 28 3.79 -41.39 4.46
CA PRO A 28 2.35 -41.20 4.25
C PRO A 28 1.96 -39.83 4.81
N PRO A 29 1.12 -39.07 4.09
CA PRO A 29 0.68 -37.75 4.54
C PRO A 29 0.12 -37.87 5.95
N ALA A 30 0.46 -36.91 6.82
CA ALA A 30 -0.02 -36.91 8.19
C ALA A 30 -1.56 -36.92 8.19
N PRO A 31 -2.21 -37.68 9.09
CA PRO A 31 -3.67 -37.69 9.14
C PRO A 31 -4.20 -36.29 9.46
N VAL A 32 -5.24 -35.87 8.74
CA VAL A 32 -5.92 -34.59 9.01
C VAL A 32 -6.41 -34.56 10.45
N GLU A 33 -5.85 -33.67 11.25
CA GLU A 33 -6.26 -33.47 12.64
C GLU A 33 -7.61 -32.75 12.64
N THR A 34 -8.57 -33.26 13.42
CA THR A 34 -9.88 -32.63 13.56
C THR A 34 -10.13 -32.29 15.03
N ALA A 35 -10.20 -30.99 15.33
CA ALA A 35 -10.59 -30.49 16.63
C ALA A 35 -12.01 -29.90 16.57
N ARG A 36 -12.75 -30.03 17.67
CA ARG A 36 -14.10 -29.46 17.81
C ARG A 36 -14.19 -28.67 19.11
N THR A 37 -14.59 -27.41 18.99
CA THR A 37 -14.74 -26.49 20.12
C THR A 37 -16.16 -25.97 20.16
N THR A 38 -16.84 -26.10 21.29
CA THR A 38 -18.17 -25.50 21.47
C THR A 38 -18.01 -23.99 21.69
N CYS A 39 -18.81 -23.20 20.97
CA CYS A 39 -18.86 -21.75 21.09
C CYS A 39 -20.32 -21.29 21.08
N GLY A 40 -20.88 -21.04 22.27
CA GLY A 40 -22.33 -20.85 22.41
C GLY A 40 -23.12 -22.06 21.89
N ALA A 41 -24.11 -21.81 21.03
CA ALA A 41 -24.91 -22.86 20.38
C ALA A 41 -24.20 -23.56 19.21
N TYR A 42 -23.01 -23.09 18.82
CA TYR A 42 -22.28 -23.57 17.66
C TYR A 42 -21.14 -24.52 18.05
N THR A 43 -20.75 -25.37 17.11
CA THR A 43 -19.47 -26.08 17.15
C THR A 43 -18.55 -25.47 16.09
N VAL A 44 -17.39 -25.00 16.51
CA VAL A 44 -16.28 -24.69 15.60
C VAL A 44 -15.53 -25.98 15.34
N GLN A 45 -15.53 -26.47 14.11
CA GLN A 45 -14.74 -27.62 13.70
C GLN A 45 -13.50 -27.14 12.92
N LEU A 46 -12.32 -27.37 13.48
CA LEU A 46 -11.05 -27.18 12.82
C LEU A 46 -10.63 -28.50 12.15
N ARG A 47 -10.16 -28.41 10.90
CA ARG A 47 -9.48 -29.48 10.18
C ARG A 47 -8.12 -28.98 9.76
N GLN A 48 -7.06 -29.64 10.21
CA GLN A 48 -5.69 -29.21 9.99
C GLN A 48 -4.91 -30.29 9.26
N ASN A 49 -4.22 -29.90 8.21
CA ASN A 49 -3.51 -30.78 7.29
C ASN A 49 -2.01 -30.43 7.18
N GLY A 50 -1.48 -29.66 8.13
CA GLY A 50 -0.04 -29.42 8.24
C GLY A 50 0.59 -28.79 7.00
N PHE A 51 -0.08 -27.80 6.40
CA PHE A 51 0.31 -27.12 5.14
C PHE A 51 0.17 -27.97 3.85
N GLU A 52 -0.40 -29.18 3.92
CA GLU A 52 -0.66 -30.02 2.75
C GLU A 52 -2.03 -29.72 2.11
N ASP A 53 -2.29 -30.31 0.94
CA ASP A 53 -3.59 -30.24 0.26
C ASP A 53 -4.56 -31.32 0.78
N PRO A 54 -5.83 -30.99 1.08
CA PRO A 54 -6.44 -29.66 1.03
C PRO A 54 -6.01 -28.74 2.19
N PRO A 55 -6.11 -27.41 2.04
CA PRO A 55 -5.76 -26.46 3.08
C PRO A 55 -6.55 -26.67 4.38
N ASP A 56 -6.00 -26.13 5.48
CA ASP A 56 -6.68 -26.06 6.77
C ASP A 56 -8.03 -25.35 6.64
N SER A 57 -8.97 -25.71 7.52
CA SER A 57 -10.28 -25.06 7.52
C SER A 57 -10.94 -25.03 8.88
N ALA A 58 -11.69 -23.96 9.12
CA ALA A 58 -12.60 -23.81 10.24
C ALA A 58 -14.05 -23.76 9.72
N SER A 59 -14.93 -24.57 10.29
CA SER A 59 -16.37 -24.55 9.99
C SER A 59 -17.17 -24.19 11.23
N LEU A 60 -18.17 -23.32 11.08
CA LEU A 60 -19.16 -23.03 12.11
C LEU A 60 -20.39 -23.92 11.89
N LEU A 61 -20.66 -24.84 12.81
CA LEU A 61 -21.75 -25.80 12.71
C LEU A 61 -22.85 -25.52 13.73
N LEU A 62 -24.10 -25.56 13.28
CA LEU A 62 -25.29 -25.58 14.14
C LEU A 62 -26.05 -26.88 13.88
N ASN A 63 -26.24 -27.70 14.90
CA ASN A 63 -26.89 -29.02 14.79
C ASN A 63 -26.30 -29.91 13.66
N GLY A 64 -24.99 -29.85 13.45
CA GLY A 64 -24.27 -30.59 12.41
C GLY A 64 -24.33 -29.97 11.01
N VAL A 65 -25.07 -28.88 10.81
CA VAL A 65 -25.11 -28.14 9.53
C VAL A 65 -24.03 -27.06 9.53
N THR A 66 -23.16 -27.06 8.51
CA THR A 66 -22.16 -26.00 8.33
C THR A 66 -22.81 -24.74 7.81
N LEU A 67 -22.71 -23.64 8.56
CA LEU A 67 -23.31 -22.35 8.22
C LEU A 67 -22.27 -21.31 7.76
N ALA A 68 -21.00 -21.49 8.10
CA ALA A 68 -19.89 -20.73 7.56
C ALA A 68 -18.63 -21.58 7.52
N ARG A 69 -17.71 -21.26 6.61
CA ARG A 69 -16.40 -21.92 6.48
C ARG A 69 -15.34 -20.91 6.08
N VAL A 70 -14.19 -21.00 6.73
CA VAL A 70 -12.94 -20.32 6.37
C VAL A 70 -11.92 -21.40 6.03
N SER A 71 -11.14 -21.20 4.98
CA SER A 71 -10.04 -22.08 4.61
C SER A 71 -8.83 -21.24 4.23
N ASP A 72 -7.65 -21.67 4.65
CA ASP A 72 -6.37 -21.03 4.35
C ASP A 72 -5.24 -22.05 4.59
N THR A 73 -3.99 -21.73 4.26
CA THR A 73 -2.86 -22.64 4.48
C THR A 73 -2.77 -23.10 5.94
N MET A 74 -3.05 -22.21 6.89
CA MET A 74 -3.38 -22.55 8.27
C MET A 74 -4.61 -21.77 8.73
N VAL A 75 -5.45 -22.39 9.55
CA VAL A 75 -6.57 -21.69 10.22
C VAL A 75 -6.60 -22.04 11.70
N LYS A 76 -6.71 -21.03 12.56
CA LYS A 76 -6.91 -21.19 14.01
C LYS A 76 -8.17 -20.48 14.51
N LEU A 77 -8.73 -20.98 15.60
CA LEU A 77 -9.71 -20.27 16.42
C LEU A 77 -8.96 -19.50 17.51
N ASP A 78 -8.89 -18.17 17.40
CA ASP A 78 -8.18 -17.33 18.37
C ASP A 78 -8.96 -17.19 19.67
N PHE A 79 -10.26 -16.91 19.58
CA PHE A 79 -11.14 -16.86 20.74
C PHE A 79 -12.59 -17.16 20.38
N CYS A 80 -13.33 -17.55 21.42
CA CYS A 80 -14.79 -17.63 21.44
C CYS A 80 -15.29 -16.85 22.66
N ARG A 81 -15.84 -15.65 22.46
CA ARG A 81 -16.40 -14.83 23.54
C ARG A 81 -17.26 -13.70 23.00
N ASP A 82 -18.14 -13.17 23.84
CA ASP A 82 -18.87 -11.94 23.53
C ASP A 82 -17.91 -10.75 23.52
N VAL A 83 -17.70 -10.18 22.34
CA VAL A 83 -16.93 -8.94 22.14
C VAL A 83 -17.84 -7.79 21.71
N THR A 84 -19.07 -8.05 21.27
CA THR A 84 -20.02 -7.01 20.87
C THR A 84 -20.84 -6.44 22.03
N GLY A 85 -20.87 -7.13 23.16
CA GLY A 85 -21.58 -6.77 24.38
C GLY A 85 -23.09 -7.06 24.33
N ASP A 86 -23.56 -7.87 23.38
CA ASP A 86 -24.98 -8.20 23.19
C ASP A 86 -25.41 -9.52 23.85
N GLY A 87 -24.48 -10.21 24.53
CA GLY A 87 -24.70 -11.51 25.16
C GLY A 87 -24.58 -12.70 24.21
N ILE A 88 -24.29 -12.48 22.93
CA ILE A 88 -24.03 -13.51 21.92
C ILE A 88 -22.50 -13.62 21.75
N PRO A 89 -21.91 -14.83 21.83
CA PRO A 89 -20.48 -14.96 21.61
C PRO A 89 -20.10 -14.76 20.13
N GLU A 90 -18.92 -14.21 19.90
CA GLU A 90 -18.27 -14.21 18.59
C GLU A 90 -17.16 -15.27 18.53
N ALA A 91 -16.93 -15.83 17.33
CA ALA A 91 -15.78 -16.66 17.02
C ALA A 91 -14.79 -15.90 16.10
N MET A 92 -13.55 -15.69 16.59
CA MET A 92 -12.45 -15.13 15.80
C MET A 92 -11.66 -16.24 15.14
N LEU A 93 -11.71 -16.29 13.81
CA LEU A 93 -10.97 -17.23 12.99
C LEU A 93 -9.84 -16.49 12.28
N THR A 94 -8.62 -17.00 12.40
CA THR A 94 -7.43 -16.40 11.80
C THR A 94 -6.86 -17.36 10.77
N GLY A 95 -6.82 -16.91 9.52
CA GLY A 95 -6.14 -17.57 8.42
C GLY A 95 -4.71 -17.07 8.29
N PHE A 96 -3.80 -17.95 7.89
CA PHE A 96 -2.43 -17.63 7.49
C PHE A 96 -2.14 -18.32 6.17
N SER A 97 -1.69 -17.56 5.17
CA SER A 97 -1.48 -18.07 3.80
C SER A 97 -0.10 -18.68 3.53
N GLY A 98 0.73 -18.88 4.56
CA GLY A 98 2.03 -19.56 4.42
C GLY A 98 3.20 -18.69 3.92
N GLY A 99 2.99 -17.39 3.70
CA GLY A 99 4.07 -16.48 3.29
C GLY A 99 5.16 -16.29 4.36
N ALA A 100 6.41 -16.07 3.94
CA ALA A 100 7.55 -15.86 4.84
C ALA A 100 7.40 -14.64 5.79
N HIS A 101 6.47 -13.74 5.45
CA HIS A 101 6.07 -12.58 6.24
C HIS A 101 4.56 -12.63 6.50
N CYS A 102 4.11 -13.74 7.11
CA CYS A 102 2.94 -13.77 8.00
C CYS A 102 1.67 -13.08 7.47
N CYS A 103 1.24 -13.35 6.23
CA CYS A 103 0.01 -12.82 5.64
C CYS A 103 -1.26 -13.30 6.38
N PHE A 104 -1.62 -12.65 7.49
CA PHE A 104 -2.78 -13.03 8.29
C PHE A 104 -4.07 -12.35 7.81
N THR A 105 -5.15 -13.12 7.85
CA THR A 105 -6.51 -12.64 7.61
C THR A 105 -7.39 -13.02 8.79
N HIS A 106 -8.12 -12.04 9.34
CA HIS A 106 -9.02 -12.23 10.47
C HIS A 106 -10.47 -12.19 10.01
N HIS A 107 -11.24 -13.18 10.45
CA HIS A 107 -12.68 -13.24 10.28
C HIS A 107 -13.35 -13.33 11.65
N LEU A 108 -14.21 -12.38 11.98
CA LEU A 108 -15.03 -12.43 13.18
C LEU A 108 -16.47 -12.72 12.82
N TYR A 109 -17.02 -13.80 13.38
CA TYR A 109 -18.42 -14.16 13.21
C TYR A 109 -19.16 -13.98 14.53
N SER A 110 -20.19 -13.12 14.54
CA SER A 110 -21.19 -13.14 15.60
C SER A 110 -22.04 -14.39 15.45
N LEU A 111 -22.20 -15.15 16.53
CA LEU A 111 -22.91 -16.41 16.54
C LEU A 111 -24.40 -16.24 16.81
N SER A 112 -24.98 -15.18 16.24
CA SER A 112 -26.43 -15.06 16.06
C SER A 112 -26.96 -16.24 15.24
N ASN A 113 -28.27 -16.41 15.14
CA ASN A 113 -28.86 -17.43 14.26
C ASN A 113 -29.66 -16.74 13.13
N PRO A 114 -29.18 -16.75 11.87
CA PRO A 114 -27.94 -17.36 11.38
C PRO A 114 -26.67 -16.60 11.81
N PRO A 115 -25.47 -17.22 11.75
CA PRO A 115 -24.23 -16.54 12.11
C PRO A 115 -23.92 -15.43 11.10
N ARG A 116 -23.34 -14.32 11.57
CA ARG A 116 -23.06 -13.14 10.74
C ARG A 116 -21.59 -12.77 10.83
N ARG A 117 -20.92 -12.59 9.68
CA ARG A 117 -19.58 -12.02 9.65
C ARG A 117 -19.64 -10.53 9.98
N VAL A 118 -18.95 -10.14 11.05
CA VAL A 118 -18.90 -8.76 11.56
C VAL A 118 -17.50 -8.14 11.45
N LEU A 119 -16.49 -8.91 11.03
CA LEU A 119 -15.18 -8.43 10.60
C LEU A 119 -14.63 -9.35 9.52
N HIS A 120 -14.00 -8.74 8.53
CA HIS A 120 -13.10 -9.42 7.60
C HIS A 120 -11.96 -8.45 7.27
N VAL A 121 -10.73 -8.80 7.62
CA VAL A 121 -9.60 -7.90 7.41
C VAL A 121 -8.31 -8.65 7.14
N PHE A 122 -7.57 -8.21 6.12
CA PHE A 122 -6.16 -8.55 5.96
C PHE A 122 -5.34 -7.67 6.91
N SER A 123 -4.69 -8.29 7.88
CA SER A 123 -3.97 -7.60 8.97
C SER A 123 -2.46 -7.68 8.81
N ALA A 124 -2.00 -8.15 7.64
CA ALA A 124 -0.59 -8.38 7.33
C ALA A 124 0.04 -9.20 8.46
N ASP A 125 1.15 -8.74 9.03
CA ASP A 125 1.95 -9.47 10.02
C ASP A 125 1.37 -9.52 11.45
N THR A 126 0.09 -9.19 11.63
CA THR A 126 -0.57 -9.27 12.94
C THR A 126 -1.16 -10.67 13.13
N ASP A 127 -0.62 -11.49 14.02
CA ASP A 127 -1.10 -12.88 14.18
C ASP A 127 -2.45 -13.01 14.90
N THR A 128 -2.79 -12.05 15.77
CA THR A 128 -3.99 -12.06 16.59
C THR A 128 -4.48 -10.65 16.86
N LEU A 129 -5.80 -10.48 16.78
CA LEU A 129 -6.47 -9.26 17.23
C LEU A 129 -6.90 -9.42 18.69
N THR A 130 -6.33 -8.59 19.56
CA THR A 130 -6.58 -8.67 21.01
C THR A 130 -7.81 -7.84 21.37
N PRO A 131 -8.89 -8.44 21.93
CA PRO A 131 -10.04 -7.66 22.32
C PRO A 131 -9.83 -7.02 23.70
N GLN A 132 -10.04 -5.72 23.81
CA GLN A 132 -9.84 -4.91 25.01
C GLN A 132 -10.91 -3.82 25.10
N GLN A 133 -11.37 -3.51 26.31
CA GLN A 133 -12.26 -2.36 26.54
C GLN A 133 -11.43 -1.07 26.61
N LEU A 134 -11.64 -0.13 25.68
CA LEU A 134 -10.93 1.15 25.61
C LEU A 134 -11.81 2.37 25.90
N ASP A 135 -13.13 2.28 25.70
CA ASP A 135 -14.05 3.42 25.85
C ASP A 135 -15.15 3.26 26.92
N GLY A 136 -15.31 2.06 27.46
CA GLY A 136 -16.27 1.72 28.50
C GLY A 136 -17.72 1.56 28.01
N ARG A 137 -17.97 1.42 26.70
CA ARG A 137 -19.32 1.44 26.11
C ARG A 137 -19.90 0.05 25.75
N GLY A 138 -19.42 -1.00 26.40
CA GLY A 138 -19.96 -2.36 26.28
C GLY A 138 -19.15 -3.23 25.32
N ALA A 139 -19.22 -2.96 24.02
CA ALA A 139 -18.41 -3.66 23.03
C ALA A 139 -16.91 -3.47 23.31
N LEU A 140 -16.11 -4.50 23.08
CA LEU A 140 -14.65 -4.43 23.17
C LEU A 140 -14.09 -3.94 21.82
N GLU A 141 -13.01 -3.17 21.86
CA GLU A 141 -12.22 -2.89 20.67
C GLU A 141 -11.28 -4.06 20.36
N LEU A 142 -10.97 -4.25 19.07
CA LEU A 142 -9.99 -5.25 18.62
C LEU A 142 -8.70 -4.54 18.25
N LEU A 143 -7.61 -4.86 18.93
CA LEU A 143 -6.31 -4.24 18.75
C LEU A 143 -5.39 -5.14 17.93
N GLY A 144 -4.73 -4.57 16.93
CA GLY A 144 -3.74 -5.21 16.08
C GLY A 144 -2.68 -4.23 15.58
N GLY A 145 -1.86 -4.67 14.63
CA GLY A 145 -0.84 -3.85 13.99
C GLY A 145 -1.28 -3.30 12.63
N ASP A 146 -0.92 -2.05 12.37
CA ASP A 146 -0.90 -1.44 11.05
C ASP A 146 0.55 -1.44 10.54
N TRP A 147 0.83 -2.37 9.64
CA TRP A 147 2.15 -2.65 9.09
C TRP A 147 2.48 -1.81 7.86
N ARG A 148 1.87 -0.62 7.69
CA ARG A 148 2.18 0.29 6.56
C ARG A 148 3.65 0.71 6.46
N PHE A 149 4.44 0.52 7.51
CA PHE A 149 5.88 0.78 7.52
C PHE A 149 6.75 -0.47 7.41
N ALA A 150 6.17 -1.64 7.11
CA ALA A 150 6.94 -2.83 6.75
C ALA A 150 7.87 -2.51 5.57
N TYR A 151 9.18 -2.71 5.78
CA TYR A 151 10.25 -2.41 4.81
C TYR A 151 10.34 -0.94 4.37
N ALA A 152 9.67 -0.03 5.06
CA ALA A 152 9.68 1.37 4.67
C ALA A 152 11.05 2.00 4.93
N TYR A 153 11.44 2.91 4.04
CA TYR A 153 12.53 3.87 4.27
C TYR A 153 13.90 3.23 4.57
N GLY A 154 14.15 2.05 3.99
CA GLY A 154 15.40 1.31 4.17
C GLY A 154 15.47 0.49 5.45
N LEU A 155 14.34 0.28 6.15
CA LEU A 155 14.28 -0.62 7.30
C LEU A 155 14.20 -2.09 6.87
N PRO A 156 14.94 -3.02 7.53
CA PRO A 156 14.61 -4.43 7.46
C PRO A 156 13.28 -4.69 8.18
N PHE A 157 12.64 -5.81 7.87
CA PHE A 157 11.40 -6.21 8.55
C PHE A 157 11.53 -6.28 10.06
N ALA A 158 12.65 -6.81 10.56
CA ALA A 158 12.91 -6.97 11.99
C ALA A 158 12.96 -5.64 12.78
N ASP A 159 13.13 -4.50 12.08
CA ASP A 159 13.09 -3.17 12.67
C ASP A 159 11.93 -2.33 12.11
N SER A 160 11.00 -2.94 11.37
CA SER A 160 9.82 -2.25 10.85
C SER A 160 8.77 -2.09 11.96
N PRO A 161 8.29 -0.87 12.24
CA PRO A 161 7.27 -0.68 13.27
C PRO A 161 5.85 -0.94 12.73
N ALA A 162 5.00 -1.47 13.60
CA ALA A 162 3.55 -1.50 13.40
C ALA A 162 2.91 -0.38 14.23
N LEU A 163 2.08 0.46 13.61
CA LEU A 163 1.23 1.38 14.38
C LEU A 163 0.03 0.61 14.96
N TRP A 164 -0.62 1.17 15.99
CA TRP A 164 -1.81 0.55 16.55
C TRP A 164 -3.01 0.63 15.59
N ARG A 165 -3.49 -0.52 15.12
CA ARG A 165 -4.78 -0.60 14.41
C ARG A 165 -5.87 -1.03 15.37
N ILE A 166 -6.93 -0.26 15.47
CA ILE A 166 -8.00 -0.47 16.45
C ILE A 166 -9.34 -0.50 15.73
N TYR A 167 -10.03 -1.62 15.83
CA TYR A 167 -11.37 -1.77 15.28
C TYR A 167 -12.41 -1.59 16.38
N SER A 168 -13.42 -0.76 16.11
CA SER A 168 -14.59 -0.58 17.00
C SER A 168 -15.84 -1.17 16.35
N PHE A 169 -16.75 -1.71 17.16
CA PHE A 169 -18.04 -2.18 16.69
C PHE A 169 -19.01 -1.00 16.47
N ILE A 170 -19.21 -0.62 15.21
CA ILE A 170 -20.02 0.55 14.80
C ILE A 170 -21.00 0.12 13.71
N GLY A 171 -22.29 0.40 13.89
CA GLY A 171 -23.30 0.05 12.89
C GLY A 171 -23.42 -1.45 12.63
N GLY A 172 -23.08 -2.29 13.61
CA GLY A 172 -23.16 -3.74 13.51
C GLY A 172 -21.98 -4.40 12.79
N GLN A 173 -20.88 -3.69 12.56
CA GLN A 173 -19.63 -4.17 11.97
C GLN A 173 -18.43 -3.63 12.76
N TYR A 174 -17.34 -4.39 12.80
CA TYR A 174 -16.06 -3.87 13.25
C TYR A 174 -15.39 -3.10 12.11
N VAL A 175 -15.03 -1.85 12.38
CA VAL A 175 -14.40 -0.93 11.41
C VAL A 175 -13.21 -0.26 12.05
N ASP A 176 -12.18 0.03 11.26
CA ASP A 176 -11.03 0.80 11.71
C ASP A 176 -11.48 2.16 12.26
N ASN A 177 -11.15 2.36 13.54
CA ASN A 177 -11.47 3.54 14.30
C ASN A 177 -10.24 4.02 15.10
N SER A 178 -9.03 3.72 14.61
CA SER A 178 -7.76 3.98 15.29
C SER A 178 -7.60 5.44 15.73
N ARG A 179 -8.10 6.39 14.94
CA ARG A 179 -8.04 7.83 15.27
C ARG A 179 -8.88 8.24 16.47
N ALA A 180 -9.86 7.44 16.88
CA ALA A 180 -10.67 7.71 18.07
C ALA A 180 -9.90 7.45 19.38
N TYR A 181 -8.76 6.75 19.32
CA TYR A 181 -7.99 6.34 20.49
C TYR A 181 -6.54 6.86 20.42
N PRO A 182 -6.31 8.17 20.30
CA PRO A 182 -4.95 8.72 20.23
C PRO A 182 -4.12 8.40 21.48
N GLY A 183 -4.77 8.13 22.62
CA GLY A 183 -4.10 7.69 23.84
C GLY A 183 -3.37 6.36 23.67
N VAL A 184 -3.91 5.42 22.88
CA VAL A 184 -3.28 4.11 22.62
C VAL A 184 -2.00 4.28 21.81
N ALA A 185 -2.06 5.03 20.71
CA ALA A 185 -0.89 5.35 19.89
C ALA A 185 0.23 6.04 20.70
N LEU A 186 -0.12 6.77 21.76
CA LEU A 186 0.84 7.49 22.59
C LEU A 186 1.41 6.68 23.75
N ARG A 187 0.90 5.46 24.05
CA ARG A 187 1.31 4.66 25.23
C ARG A 187 2.79 4.32 25.21
N GLU A 188 3.30 3.99 24.04
CA GLU A 188 4.66 3.46 23.85
C GLU A 188 5.63 4.53 23.33
N VAL A 189 5.16 5.77 23.14
CA VAL A 189 6.00 6.85 22.64
C VAL A 189 7.07 7.20 23.69
N GLY A 190 8.32 6.85 23.36
CA GLY A 190 9.48 7.08 24.20
C GLY A 190 10.03 8.50 24.13
N GLN A 191 11.08 8.75 24.91
CA GLN A 191 11.98 9.90 24.72
C GLN A 191 13.12 9.48 23.78
N PRO A 192 13.53 10.35 22.84
CA PRO A 192 14.67 10.04 21.98
C PRO A 192 15.97 10.04 22.80
N GLY A 193 16.87 9.11 22.50
CA GLY A 193 18.15 8.96 23.17
C GLY A 193 19.24 8.38 22.23
N PRO A 194 20.48 8.23 22.71
CA PRO A 194 21.59 7.71 21.91
C PRO A 194 21.33 6.30 21.33
N ASP A 195 20.59 5.47 22.07
CA ASP A 195 20.31 4.07 21.70
C ASP A 195 18.97 3.88 20.98
N THR A 196 18.30 4.97 20.57
CA THR A 196 17.03 4.87 19.84
C THR A 196 17.26 4.13 18.52
N ARG A 197 16.56 3.01 18.34
CA ARG A 197 16.57 2.25 17.08
C ARG A 197 15.79 2.98 15.98
N PRO A 198 16.16 2.84 14.70
CA PRO A 198 15.46 3.47 13.58
C PRO A 198 13.95 3.17 13.56
N GLY A 199 13.55 1.91 13.75
CA GLY A 199 12.15 1.49 13.84
C GLY A 199 11.39 2.19 14.96
N GLN A 200 12.00 2.30 16.14
CA GLN A 200 11.42 3.03 17.27
C GLN A 200 11.28 4.53 16.96
N ALA A 201 12.30 5.14 16.35
CA ALA A 201 12.25 6.55 15.96
C ALA A 201 11.11 6.83 14.98
N LEU A 202 10.90 5.93 14.01
CA LEU A 202 9.80 6.01 13.07
C LEU A 202 8.44 5.83 13.76
N TYR A 203 8.31 4.81 14.61
CA TYR A 203 7.08 4.57 15.39
C TYR A 203 6.70 5.79 16.23
N ASP A 204 7.61 6.28 17.07
CA ASP A 204 7.36 7.40 17.99
C ASP A 204 6.93 8.65 17.22
N TYR A 205 7.67 8.99 16.15
CA TYR A 205 7.38 10.16 15.34
C TYR A 205 6.02 10.02 14.62
N ALA A 206 5.74 8.87 14.02
CA ALA A 206 4.47 8.60 13.35
C ALA A 206 3.28 8.60 14.33
N SER A 207 3.42 7.97 15.50
CA SER A 207 2.44 7.95 16.57
C SER A 207 2.08 9.35 17.07
N LEU A 208 3.07 10.23 17.20
CA LEU A 208 2.84 11.65 17.52
C LEU A 208 2.07 12.39 16.42
N LEU A 209 2.35 12.10 15.15
CA LEU A 209 1.65 12.71 14.01
C LEU A 209 0.19 12.26 13.95
N VAL A 210 -0.09 10.95 14.03
CA VAL A 210 -1.47 10.44 13.95
C VAL A 210 -2.32 10.83 15.16
N ALA A 211 -1.70 11.03 16.33
CA ALA A 211 -2.34 11.57 17.52
C ALA A 211 -2.55 13.11 17.47
N GLY A 212 -2.20 13.77 16.37
CA GLY A 212 -2.34 15.21 16.19
C GLY A 212 -1.40 16.05 17.06
N LYS A 213 -0.31 15.46 17.57
CA LYS A 213 0.68 16.13 18.44
C LYS A 213 1.84 16.70 17.64
N THR A 214 1.56 17.46 16.58
CA THR A 214 2.56 17.97 15.63
C THR A 214 3.72 18.72 16.29
N ALA A 215 3.44 19.60 17.27
CA ALA A 215 4.49 20.33 17.99
C ALA A 215 5.42 19.38 18.79
N ARG A 216 4.86 18.35 19.44
CA ARG A 216 5.64 17.32 20.14
C ARG A 216 6.41 16.44 19.15
N ALA A 217 5.83 16.14 17.98
CA ALA A 217 6.52 15.43 16.91
C ALA A 217 7.77 16.20 16.41
N GLN A 218 7.65 17.51 16.22
CA GLN A 218 8.80 18.35 15.84
C GLN A 218 9.87 18.43 16.94
N THR A 219 9.44 18.50 18.20
CA THR A 219 10.36 18.46 19.35
C THR A 219 11.08 17.11 19.44
N TYR A 220 10.36 16.01 19.24
CA TYR A 220 10.95 14.67 19.18
C TYR A 220 11.99 14.57 18.07
N LEU A 221 11.63 15.01 16.85
CA LEU A 221 12.52 14.99 15.68
C LEU A 221 13.80 15.82 15.91
N SER A 222 13.71 16.99 16.57
CA SER A 222 14.87 17.84 16.83
C SER A 222 15.83 17.24 17.87
N GLN A 223 15.30 16.43 18.80
CA GLN A 223 16.07 15.76 19.84
C GLN A 223 16.70 14.43 19.39
N LEU A 224 16.29 13.88 18.24
CA LEU A 224 16.90 12.66 17.70
C LEU A 224 18.40 12.84 17.38
N PRO A 225 19.18 11.74 17.49
CA PRO A 225 20.54 11.69 16.94
C PRO A 225 20.59 12.21 15.50
N PRO A 226 21.66 12.96 15.10
CA PRO A 226 21.72 13.61 13.80
C PRO A 226 21.42 12.69 12.61
N ARG A 227 21.90 11.44 12.65
CA ARG A 227 21.63 10.44 11.61
C ARG A 227 20.14 10.15 11.44
N LEU A 228 19.44 9.83 12.54
CA LEU A 228 18.01 9.53 12.52
C LEU A 228 17.15 10.75 12.18
N ARG A 229 17.56 11.93 12.64
CA ARG A 229 16.90 13.19 12.30
C ARG A 229 16.99 13.46 10.80
N THR A 230 18.16 13.32 10.20
CA THR A 230 18.34 13.50 8.74
C THR A 230 17.52 12.48 7.97
N TRP A 231 17.54 11.22 8.38
CA TRP A 231 16.77 10.14 7.78
C TRP A 231 15.25 10.41 7.79
N LEU A 232 14.65 10.64 8.96
CA LEU A 232 13.21 10.92 9.05
C LEU A 232 12.81 12.24 8.39
N THR A 233 13.71 13.22 8.36
CA THR A 233 13.47 14.49 7.63
C THR A 233 13.41 14.24 6.13
N SER A 234 14.35 13.45 5.61
CA SER A 234 14.40 13.05 4.20
C SER A 234 13.11 12.33 3.80
N TYR A 235 12.65 11.38 4.62
CA TYR A 235 11.44 10.59 4.40
C TYR A 235 10.14 11.26 4.89
N GLY A 236 10.19 12.49 5.38
CA GLY A 236 9.03 13.22 5.90
C GLY A 236 7.83 13.30 4.94
N PRO A 237 8.03 13.60 3.63
CA PRO A 237 6.95 13.59 2.65
C PRO A 237 6.29 12.22 2.50
N ASP A 238 7.08 11.15 2.38
CA ASP A 238 6.58 9.78 2.27
C ASP A 238 5.78 9.38 3.51
N LEU A 239 6.30 9.72 4.69
CA LEU A 239 5.67 9.43 5.96
C LEU A 239 4.30 10.11 6.07
N ARG A 240 4.22 11.40 5.74
CA ARG A 240 2.94 12.13 5.79
C ARG A 240 1.93 11.59 4.79
N GLN A 241 2.37 11.23 3.59
CA GLN A 241 1.51 10.62 2.58
C GLN A 241 1.01 9.24 3.05
N ASN A 242 1.90 8.40 3.56
CA ASN A 242 1.55 7.07 4.10
C ASN A 242 0.65 7.16 5.33
N LEU A 243 0.68 8.25 6.11
CA LEU A 243 -0.23 8.46 7.25
C LEU A 243 -1.54 9.15 6.87
N SER A 244 -1.71 9.58 5.62
CA SER A 244 -2.85 10.40 5.22
C SER A 244 -4.18 9.68 5.46
N ASP A 245 -4.24 8.38 5.18
CA ASP A 245 -5.43 7.53 5.30
C ASP A 245 -5.53 6.76 6.63
N TYR A 246 -4.60 6.97 7.58
CA TYR A 246 -4.54 6.21 8.83
C TYR A 246 -5.87 6.30 9.60
N GLY A 247 -6.50 5.14 9.84
CA GLY A 247 -7.81 5.02 10.49
C GLY A 247 -8.98 5.64 9.70
N LEU A 248 -8.84 5.82 8.38
CA LEU A 248 -9.87 6.33 7.48
C LEU A 248 -10.34 5.29 6.45
N SER A 249 -9.60 4.19 6.26
CA SER A 249 -9.86 3.19 5.21
C SER A 249 -11.27 2.58 5.28
N ASP A 250 -11.88 2.52 6.47
CA ASP A 250 -13.23 1.97 6.68
C ASP A 250 -14.35 3.00 6.70
N TRP A 251 -14.05 4.26 6.37
CA TRP A 251 -15.07 5.29 6.18
C TRP A 251 -16.12 4.94 5.11
N PRO A 252 -15.78 4.26 3.99
CA PRO A 252 -16.78 3.72 3.09
C PRO A 252 -17.76 2.76 3.76
N THR A 253 -17.29 1.78 4.54
CA THR A 253 -18.17 0.85 5.26
C THR A 253 -19.05 1.58 6.27
N ARG A 254 -18.47 2.55 6.99
CA ARG A 254 -19.22 3.41 7.93
C ARG A 254 -20.28 4.27 7.25
N ALA A 255 -20.13 4.53 5.95
CA ALA A 255 -21.10 5.22 5.10
C ALA A 255 -22.06 4.26 4.36
N GLY A 256 -22.03 2.95 4.66
CA GLY A 256 -22.93 1.95 4.11
C GLY A 256 -22.41 1.19 2.88
N ALA A 257 -21.13 1.33 2.52
CA ALA A 257 -20.53 0.45 1.53
C ALA A 257 -20.39 -0.98 2.08
N ASP A 258 -20.41 -1.96 1.17
CA ASP A 258 -20.17 -3.36 1.51
C ASP A 258 -18.81 -3.50 2.23
N PRO A 259 -18.72 -4.18 3.40
CA PRO A 259 -17.45 -4.45 4.08
C PRO A 259 -16.41 -5.16 3.20
N ASP A 260 -16.83 -5.93 2.20
CA ASP A 260 -15.93 -6.63 1.29
C ASP A 260 -15.69 -5.87 -0.03
N ALA A 261 -16.15 -4.61 -0.12
CA ALA A 261 -15.87 -3.76 -1.27
C ALA A 261 -14.37 -3.45 -1.38
N PRO A 262 -13.73 -3.66 -2.56
CA PRO A 262 -12.38 -3.17 -2.79
C PRO A 262 -12.37 -1.65 -2.69
N ARG A 263 -11.34 -1.12 -2.03
CA ARG A 263 -11.22 0.31 -1.75
C ARG A 263 -9.78 0.75 -1.58
N THR A 264 -9.51 1.98 -1.99
CA THR A 264 -8.22 2.66 -1.81
C THR A 264 -8.46 4.16 -1.82
N GLY A 265 -7.66 4.91 -1.08
CA GLY A 265 -7.91 6.32 -0.89
C GLY A 265 -6.78 7.07 -0.23
N ILE A 266 -7.02 8.35 -0.04
CA ILE A 266 -6.12 9.28 0.65
C ILE A 266 -6.95 10.11 1.62
N GLY A 267 -6.38 10.41 2.79
CA GLY A 267 -6.99 11.36 3.71
C GLY A 267 -6.47 12.77 3.52
N GLY A 268 -7.28 13.76 3.90
CA GLY A 268 -6.92 15.16 3.79
C GLY A 268 -8.00 16.11 4.30
N SER A 269 -7.74 17.40 4.17
CA SER A 269 -8.61 18.54 4.44
C SER A 269 -9.05 19.17 3.13
N PHE A 270 -9.88 18.42 2.38
CA PHE A 270 -10.19 18.74 1.00
C PHE A 270 -11.23 19.85 0.86
N SER A 271 -12.31 19.84 1.65
CA SER A 271 -13.39 20.82 1.55
C SER A 271 -13.11 22.11 2.33
N ALA A 272 -12.38 22.00 3.44
CA ALA A 272 -11.95 23.12 4.27
C ALA A 272 -10.72 22.76 5.14
N PRO A 273 -9.87 23.75 5.50
CA PRO A 273 -8.72 23.50 6.37
C PRO A 273 -9.07 22.82 7.69
N GLY A 274 -8.25 21.86 8.10
CA GLY A 274 -8.35 21.19 9.40
C GLY A 274 -9.50 20.19 9.53
N ARG A 275 -10.31 19.97 8.49
CA ARG A 275 -11.31 18.91 8.48
C ARG A 275 -10.65 17.60 8.06
N ALA A 276 -10.87 16.53 8.80
CA ALA A 276 -10.47 15.19 8.36
C ALA A 276 -11.51 14.65 7.39
N GLU A 277 -11.08 14.29 6.19
CA GLU A 277 -11.91 13.76 5.11
C GLU A 277 -11.14 12.68 4.37
N TYR A 278 -11.85 11.79 3.69
CA TYR A 278 -11.25 10.67 2.96
C TYR A 278 -11.76 10.64 1.54
N LEU A 279 -10.86 10.78 0.56
CA LEU A 279 -11.17 10.62 -0.85
C LEU A 279 -10.80 9.20 -1.26
N ALA A 280 -11.77 8.40 -1.71
CA ALA A 280 -11.52 7.01 -2.05
C ALA A 280 -12.29 6.54 -3.27
N VAL A 281 -11.67 5.62 -4.01
CA VAL A 281 -12.37 4.77 -4.97
C VAL A 281 -12.90 3.56 -4.22
N VAL A 282 -14.18 3.23 -4.44
CA VAL A 282 -14.84 2.07 -3.82
C VAL A 282 -15.59 1.29 -4.88
N GLY A 283 -15.34 -0.03 -4.94
CA GLY A 283 -16.01 -0.95 -5.85
C GLY A 283 -17.34 -1.44 -5.29
N GLN A 284 -18.42 -1.32 -6.06
CA GLN A 284 -19.74 -1.88 -5.73
C GLN A 284 -20.39 -2.46 -6.98
N GLY A 285 -20.75 -3.74 -6.93
CA GLY A 285 -21.27 -4.44 -8.10
C GLY A 285 -20.27 -4.43 -9.26
N LYS A 286 -20.61 -3.76 -10.37
CA LYS A 286 -19.79 -3.67 -11.58
C LYS A 286 -19.07 -2.32 -11.75
N THR A 287 -19.16 -1.44 -10.75
CA THR A 287 -18.63 -0.08 -10.85
C THR A 287 -17.66 0.22 -9.71
N ALA A 288 -16.70 1.10 -10.00
CA ALA A 288 -15.80 1.71 -9.05
C ALA A 288 -16.09 3.22 -9.04
N ALA A 289 -16.42 3.78 -7.87
CA ALA A 289 -16.80 5.19 -7.74
C ALA A 289 -15.80 5.95 -6.85
N LEU A 290 -15.32 7.09 -7.33
CA LEU A 290 -14.52 8.03 -6.55
C LEU A 290 -15.46 8.94 -5.75
N ARG A 291 -15.37 8.90 -4.41
CA ARG A 291 -16.24 9.67 -3.51
C ARG A 291 -15.44 10.31 -2.38
N LEU A 292 -15.95 11.45 -1.90
CA LEU A 292 -15.45 12.11 -0.70
C LEU A 292 -16.30 11.70 0.51
N TYR A 293 -15.67 11.10 1.51
CA TYR A 293 -16.27 10.67 2.76
C TYR A 293 -15.94 11.66 3.86
N ARG A 294 -16.93 12.02 4.69
CA ARG A 294 -16.83 13.11 5.66
C ARG A 294 -17.59 12.81 6.94
N PRO A 295 -17.13 13.33 8.09
CA PRO A 295 -17.90 13.25 9.32
C PRO A 295 -19.14 14.17 9.24
N GLN A 296 -20.27 13.67 9.74
CA GLN A 296 -21.51 14.42 9.97
C GLN A 296 -22.11 13.98 11.32
N SER A 297 -23.07 14.74 11.86
CA SER A 297 -23.82 14.34 13.06
C SER A 297 -24.37 12.92 12.90
N GLY A 298 -23.87 11.98 13.70
CA GLY A 298 -24.29 10.57 13.68
C GLY A 298 -23.38 9.60 12.91
N GLY A 299 -22.32 10.05 12.23
CA GLY A 299 -21.38 9.12 11.60
C GLY A 299 -20.56 9.68 10.45
N ILE A 300 -20.25 8.81 9.48
CA ILE A 300 -19.57 9.16 8.23
C ILE A 300 -20.60 9.12 7.11
N VAL A 301 -20.57 10.13 6.25
CA VAL A 301 -21.42 10.22 5.05
C VAL A 301 -20.56 10.19 3.80
N ALA A 302 -21.05 9.53 2.76
CA ALA A 302 -20.50 9.58 1.41
C ALA A 302 -21.10 10.76 0.65
N GLY A 303 -20.26 11.56 -0.02
CA GLY A 303 -20.72 12.50 -1.04
C GLY A 303 -21.15 11.79 -2.32
N ASP A 304 -21.65 12.58 -3.27
CA ASP A 304 -21.91 12.13 -4.64
C ASP A 304 -20.63 11.58 -5.29
N ALA A 305 -20.81 10.70 -6.29
CA ALA A 305 -19.69 10.19 -7.07
C ALA A 305 -19.09 11.33 -7.91
N LEU A 306 -17.79 11.57 -7.73
CA LEU A 306 -17.02 12.56 -8.48
C LEU A 306 -16.66 12.04 -9.88
N ASP A 307 -16.46 10.74 -9.99
CA ASP A 307 -16.22 9.98 -11.22
C ASP A 307 -16.61 8.51 -10.95
N THR A 308 -16.98 7.77 -11.99
CA THR A 308 -17.35 6.35 -11.91
C THR A 308 -16.84 5.62 -13.13
N ARG A 309 -16.20 4.48 -12.90
CA ARG A 309 -15.61 3.63 -13.95
C ARG A 309 -16.04 2.17 -13.77
N PRO A 310 -15.92 1.33 -14.81
CA PRO A 310 -16.08 -0.11 -14.65
C PRO A 310 -15.10 -0.67 -13.62
N LEU A 311 -15.58 -1.56 -12.76
CA LEU A 311 -14.72 -2.30 -11.84
C LEU A 311 -13.93 -3.35 -12.63
N PRO A 312 -12.59 -3.42 -12.48
CA PRO A 312 -11.78 -4.45 -13.13
C PRO A 312 -12.23 -5.87 -12.75
N ALA A 313 -12.16 -6.81 -13.71
CA ALA A 313 -12.42 -8.21 -13.43
C ALA A 313 -11.34 -8.75 -12.46
N GLY A 314 -11.78 -9.28 -11.31
CA GLY A 314 -10.89 -9.81 -10.28
C GLY A 314 -10.53 -8.83 -9.15
N ALA A 315 -11.07 -7.61 -9.13
CA ALA A 315 -10.96 -6.72 -7.99
C ALA A 315 -11.79 -7.28 -6.82
N THR A 316 -11.13 -7.62 -5.72
CA THR A 316 -11.73 -8.08 -4.46
C THR A 316 -11.16 -7.28 -3.29
N PHE A 317 -11.69 -7.46 -2.09
CA PHE A 317 -11.11 -6.84 -0.91
C PHE A 317 -9.62 -7.21 -0.72
N GLU A 318 -9.27 -8.48 -0.98
CA GLU A 318 -7.93 -9.05 -0.81
C GLU A 318 -6.97 -8.66 -1.93
N THR A 319 -7.43 -8.68 -3.19
CA THR A 319 -6.62 -8.25 -4.35
C THR A 319 -6.64 -6.73 -4.55
N GLY A 320 -7.46 -6.03 -3.74
CA GLY A 320 -7.77 -4.62 -3.87
C GLY A 320 -8.28 -4.29 -5.27
N PHE A 321 -7.55 -3.38 -5.92
CA PHE A 321 -7.87 -2.90 -7.24
C PHE A 321 -6.86 -3.36 -8.29
N ALA A 322 -6.51 -4.65 -8.29
CA ALA A 322 -5.69 -5.23 -9.35
C ALA A 322 -6.23 -4.83 -10.74
N GLY A 323 -5.37 -4.19 -11.55
CA GLY A 323 -5.73 -3.70 -12.90
C GLY A 323 -6.48 -2.37 -12.96
N LEU A 324 -6.81 -1.74 -11.83
CA LEU A 324 -7.33 -0.37 -11.82
C LEU A 324 -6.20 0.59 -12.17
N ASN A 325 -6.37 1.32 -13.26
CA ASN A 325 -5.40 2.32 -13.71
C ASN A 325 -5.83 3.74 -13.30
N TRP A 326 -6.55 3.89 -12.19
CA TRP A 326 -7.11 5.17 -11.78
C TRP A 326 -7.44 5.21 -10.28
N TRP A 327 -6.76 6.05 -9.50
CA TRP A 327 -7.00 6.16 -8.06
C TRP A 327 -6.47 7.50 -7.50
N PRO A 328 -6.99 8.00 -6.37
CA PRO A 328 -6.41 9.15 -5.69
C PRO A 328 -5.03 8.76 -5.13
N ALA A 329 -3.98 9.42 -5.62
CA ALA A 329 -2.60 9.03 -5.33
C ALA A 329 -1.98 9.87 -4.21
N PHE A 330 -2.20 11.18 -4.21
CA PHE A 330 -1.54 12.10 -3.28
C PHE A 330 -2.46 13.17 -2.72
N THR A 331 -2.26 13.50 -1.46
CA THR A 331 -2.85 14.68 -0.80
C THR A 331 -1.79 15.77 -0.73
N VAL A 332 -2.04 16.95 -1.28
CA VAL A 332 -1.07 18.04 -1.29
C VAL A 332 -1.63 19.27 -0.57
N ARG A 333 -1.01 19.61 0.56
CA ARG A 333 -1.35 20.78 1.37
C ARG A 333 -0.96 22.07 0.67
N ARG A 334 -1.93 22.95 0.50
CA ARG A 334 -1.76 24.31 -0.04
C ARG A 334 -1.50 25.32 1.07
N ALA A 335 -0.97 26.50 0.69
CA ALA A 335 -0.72 27.59 1.64
C ALA A 335 -2.00 28.06 2.38
N THR A 336 -3.17 27.82 1.80
CA THR A 336 -4.48 28.14 2.40
C THR A 336 -4.88 27.20 3.55
N GLY A 337 -4.11 26.13 3.80
CA GLY A 337 -4.43 25.10 4.78
C GLY A 337 -5.38 24.00 4.27
N ARG A 338 -5.89 24.15 3.04
CA ARG A 338 -6.71 23.16 2.34
C ARG A 338 -5.81 22.21 1.54
N ASP A 339 -6.27 20.99 1.35
CA ASP A 339 -5.60 19.99 0.52
C ASP A 339 -6.24 19.90 -0.87
N ASP A 340 -5.39 19.83 -1.90
CA ASP A 340 -5.80 19.39 -3.23
C ASP A 340 -5.48 17.89 -3.38
N ALA A 341 -6.29 17.18 -4.15
CA ALA A 341 -6.09 15.76 -4.42
C ALA A 341 -5.43 15.57 -5.80
N VAL A 342 -4.36 14.80 -5.85
CA VAL A 342 -3.75 14.36 -7.11
C VAL A 342 -4.21 12.95 -7.39
N VAL A 343 -4.88 12.76 -8.53
CA VAL A 343 -5.41 11.46 -8.95
C VAL A 343 -4.49 10.89 -10.00
N TYR A 344 -4.00 9.67 -9.81
CA TYR A 344 -3.32 8.93 -10.85
C TYR A 344 -4.35 8.44 -11.87
N ASP A 345 -4.06 8.58 -13.16
CA ASP A 345 -4.87 8.03 -14.25
C ASP A 345 -3.99 7.56 -15.41
N ALA A 346 -4.02 6.26 -15.69
CA ALA A 346 -3.37 5.65 -16.85
C ALA A 346 -4.37 4.86 -17.73
N SER A 347 -5.67 5.12 -17.58
CA SER A 347 -6.73 4.44 -18.34
C SER A 347 -6.63 4.64 -19.86
N SER A 348 -6.02 5.74 -20.31
CA SER A 348 -5.76 6.04 -21.73
C SER A 348 -4.49 5.38 -22.28
N GLY A 349 -3.75 4.64 -21.46
CA GLY A 349 -2.43 4.08 -21.80
C GLY A 349 -1.26 5.05 -21.65
N SER A 350 -1.51 6.30 -21.23
CA SER A 350 -0.50 7.26 -20.78
C SER A 350 -0.79 7.70 -19.37
N VAL A 351 0.25 7.81 -18.54
CA VAL A 351 0.13 8.29 -17.15
C VAL A 351 -0.24 9.77 -17.14
N GLN A 352 -1.20 10.10 -16.29
CA GLN A 352 -1.62 11.46 -15.96
C GLN A 352 -1.80 11.59 -14.44
N TYR A 353 -1.62 12.81 -13.97
CA TYR A 353 -1.82 13.19 -12.57
C TYR A 353 -2.71 14.44 -12.47
N PRO A 354 -3.99 14.38 -12.89
CA PRO A 354 -4.92 15.49 -12.72
C PRO A 354 -5.03 15.92 -11.25
N VAL A 355 -4.99 17.23 -11.05
CA VAL A 355 -5.11 17.86 -9.73
C VAL A 355 -6.54 18.33 -9.54
N TYR A 356 -7.19 17.87 -8.47
CA TYR A 356 -8.56 18.19 -8.13
C TYR A 356 -8.62 19.08 -6.90
N ARG A 357 -9.44 20.13 -7.00
CA ARG A 357 -9.91 20.90 -5.85
C ARG A 357 -11.33 20.46 -5.50
N LEU A 358 -11.52 19.88 -4.31
CA LEU A 358 -12.79 19.23 -3.94
C LEU A 358 -13.62 20.10 -2.99
N GLY A 359 -14.78 20.55 -3.43
CA GLY A 359 -15.79 21.15 -2.55
C GLY A 359 -16.55 20.09 -1.75
N THR A 360 -17.62 20.51 -1.09
CA THR A 360 -18.50 19.63 -0.32
C THR A 360 -19.36 18.70 -1.17
N ALA A 361 -19.54 19.01 -2.46
CA ALA A 361 -20.43 18.26 -3.36
C ALA A 361 -19.82 17.99 -4.75
N SER A 362 -18.67 18.57 -5.08
CA SER A 362 -18.09 18.48 -6.42
C SER A 362 -16.57 18.64 -6.39
N GLY A 363 -15.91 18.23 -7.48
CA GLY A 363 -14.48 18.43 -7.69
C GLY A 363 -14.23 19.19 -8.99
N THR A 364 -13.22 20.05 -9.02
CA THR A 364 -12.79 20.74 -10.25
C THR A 364 -11.33 20.44 -10.53
N VAL A 365 -11.04 20.03 -11.77
CA VAL A 365 -9.67 19.85 -12.24
C VAL A 365 -9.00 21.22 -12.41
N LEU A 366 -7.84 21.40 -11.79
CA LEU A 366 -7.05 22.62 -11.88
C LEU A 366 -6.17 22.59 -13.13
N LYS A 367 -6.50 23.43 -14.13
CA LYS A 367 -5.80 23.46 -15.43
C LYS A 367 -4.62 24.45 -15.48
N ASP A 368 -4.77 25.63 -14.88
CA ASP A 368 -3.71 26.65 -14.74
C ASP A 368 -3.29 26.76 -13.27
N ASP A 369 -2.60 25.73 -12.77
CA ASP A 369 -2.12 25.64 -11.39
C ASP A 369 -0.69 25.10 -11.36
N ALA A 370 0.11 25.61 -10.42
CA ALA A 370 1.50 25.22 -10.24
C ALA A 370 1.68 23.72 -10.00
N LEU A 371 0.82 23.11 -9.17
CA LEU A 371 0.87 21.67 -8.91
C LEU A 371 0.52 20.90 -10.18
N GLY A 372 -0.45 21.36 -10.97
CA GLY A 372 -0.80 20.77 -12.26
C GLY A 372 0.33 20.84 -13.30
N ALA A 373 1.13 21.90 -13.30
CA ALA A 373 2.31 22.00 -14.15
C ALA A 373 3.43 21.03 -13.69
N ALA A 374 3.65 20.91 -12.37
CA ALA A 374 4.62 19.97 -11.80
C ALA A 374 4.22 18.50 -12.05
N THR A 375 2.96 18.15 -11.82
CA THR A 375 2.48 16.77 -11.99
C THR A 375 2.47 16.35 -13.45
N ARG A 376 2.35 17.29 -14.40
CA ARG A 376 2.54 17.02 -15.83
C ARG A 376 3.95 16.57 -16.17
N LEU A 377 4.98 17.22 -15.61
CA LEU A 377 6.37 16.80 -15.79
C LEU A 377 6.58 15.38 -15.22
N ILE A 378 6.09 15.15 -14.00
CA ILE A 378 6.18 13.85 -13.32
C ILE A 378 5.50 12.75 -14.15
N ALA A 379 4.28 13.00 -14.62
CA ALA A 379 3.54 12.09 -15.49
C ALA A 379 4.30 11.75 -16.78
N GLN A 380 4.96 12.74 -17.40
CA GLN A 380 5.72 12.52 -18.64
C GLN A 380 6.97 11.66 -18.39
N LEU A 381 7.69 11.88 -17.29
CA LEU A 381 8.86 11.07 -16.91
C LEU A 381 8.44 9.64 -16.58
N GLU A 382 7.35 9.45 -15.83
CA GLU A 382 6.82 8.11 -15.52
C GLU A 382 6.31 7.39 -16.78
N ALA A 383 5.58 8.07 -17.66
CA ALA A 383 5.12 7.47 -18.91
C ALA A 383 6.30 7.04 -19.81
N LEU A 384 7.34 7.87 -19.90
CA LEU A 384 8.58 7.49 -20.59
C LEU A 384 9.21 6.25 -19.95
N ALA A 385 9.37 6.24 -18.62
CA ALA A 385 9.96 5.12 -17.89
C ALA A 385 9.24 3.80 -18.17
N ARG A 386 7.90 3.82 -18.13
CA ARG A 386 7.07 2.65 -18.43
C ARG A 386 7.21 2.18 -19.87
N HIS A 387 7.29 3.10 -20.84
CA HIS A 387 7.51 2.71 -22.24
C HIS A 387 8.87 2.06 -22.46
N VAL A 388 9.94 2.61 -21.87
CA VAL A 388 11.28 2.04 -21.93
C VAL A 388 11.32 0.67 -21.24
N ALA A 389 10.84 0.58 -19.99
CA ALA A 389 10.78 -0.67 -19.24
C ALA A 389 9.99 -1.76 -19.98
N SER A 390 8.86 -1.38 -20.60
CA SER A 390 8.06 -2.32 -21.36
C SER A 390 8.90 -2.99 -22.44
N GLY A 391 9.88 -2.33 -23.05
CA GLY A 391 10.79 -2.90 -24.05
C GLY A 391 11.50 -4.19 -23.61
N TYR A 392 11.66 -4.41 -22.30
CA TYR A 392 12.37 -5.54 -21.69
C TYR A 392 11.46 -6.62 -21.10
N ALA A 393 10.15 -6.55 -21.34
CA ALA A 393 9.23 -7.61 -20.89
C ALA A 393 9.58 -8.95 -21.54
N SER A 394 9.51 -10.03 -20.76
CA SER A 394 9.87 -11.40 -21.18
C SER A 394 8.90 -12.02 -22.20
N ALA A 395 7.70 -11.45 -22.34
CA ALA A 395 6.69 -11.93 -23.28
C ALA A 395 7.17 -11.78 -24.74
N PRO A 396 7.06 -12.83 -25.58
CA PRO A 396 7.43 -12.75 -27.00
C PRO A 396 6.68 -11.63 -27.72
N ARG A 397 7.39 -10.88 -28.58
CA ARG A 397 6.81 -9.79 -29.37
C ARG A 397 7.12 -9.91 -30.84
N SER A 398 6.14 -9.58 -31.68
CA SER A 398 6.34 -9.42 -33.11
C SER A 398 7.16 -8.17 -33.42
N ALA A 399 7.76 -8.12 -34.61
CA ALA A 399 8.47 -6.94 -35.10
C ALA A 399 7.57 -5.68 -35.10
N VAL A 400 6.28 -5.83 -35.39
CA VAL A 400 5.30 -4.73 -35.35
C VAL A 400 5.12 -4.20 -33.94
N GLN A 401 5.01 -5.09 -32.94
CA GLN A 401 4.90 -4.69 -31.54
C GLN A 401 6.16 -3.99 -31.04
N GLN A 402 7.35 -4.48 -31.43
CA GLN A 402 8.62 -3.83 -31.11
C GLN A 402 8.73 -2.43 -31.73
N ALA A 403 8.36 -2.28 -33.01
CA ALA A 403 8.35 -0.98 -33.68
C ALA A 403 7.38 0.02 -33.02
N GLU A 404 6.20 -0.45 -32.61
CA GLU A 404 5.22 0.37 -31.88
C GLU A 404 5.75 0.83 -30.52
N ILE A 405 6.48 -0.02 -29.79
CA ILE A 405 7.13 0.37 -28.54
C ILE A 405 8.17 1.46 -28.78
N GLN A 406 9.03 1.29 -29.78
CA GLN A 406 10.04 2.31 -30.13
C GLN A 406 9.38 3.64 -30.50
N ARG A 407 8.31 3.60 -31.30
CA ARG A 407 7.53 4.81 -31.64
C ARG A 407 6.97 5.50 -30.39
N ARG A 408 6.45 4.75 -29.41
CA ARG A 408 5.95 5.32 -28.14
C ARG A 408 7.08 5.94 -27.32
N ILE A 409 8.25 5.30 -27.27
CA ILE A 409 9.45 5.86 -26.63
C ILE A 409 9.82 7.18 -27.31
N ASP A 410 9.90 7.23 -28.64
CA ASP A 410 10.26 8.45 -29.38
C ASP A 410 9.30 9.62 -29.08
N VAL A 411 7.99 9.34 -29.09
CA VAL A 411 6.96 10.32 -28.73
C VAL A 411 7.13 10.78 -27.28
N ALA A 412 7.36 9.87 -26.33
CA ALA A 412 7.57 10.23 -24.92
C ALA A 412 8.86 11.06 -24.72
N VAL A 413 9.96 10.69 -25.39
CA VAL A 413 11.23 11.43 -25.39
C VAL A 413 11.00 12.86 -25.88
N SER A 414 10.31 13.04 -27.01
CA SER A 414 10.02 14.39 -27.55
C SER A 414 9.23 15.27 -26.58
N ARG A 415 8.36 14.68 -25.74
CA ARG A 415 7.57 15.41 -24.75
C ARG A 415 8.39 15.85 -23.54
N VAL A 416 9.35 15.03 -23.08
CA VAL A 416 10.20 15.36 -21.94
C VAL A 416 11.39 16.24 -22.32
N GLN A 417 11.83 16.20 -23.59
CA GLN A 417 13.05 16.88 -24.05
C GLN A 417 13.14 18.36 -23.64
N PRO A 418 12.07 19.18 -23.75
CA PRO A 418 12.13 20.57 -23.30
C PRO A 418 12.39 20.70 -21.80
N ALA A 419 11.81 19.82 -20.99
CA ALA A 419 12.00 19.83 -19.55
C ALA A 419 13.39 19.35 -19.13
N LEU A 420 14.01 18.41 -19.85
CA LEU A 420 15.37 17.94 -19.56
C LEU A 420 16.43 19.05 -19.66
N ALA A 421 16.19 20.07 -20.50
CA ALA A 421 17.05 21.25 -20.59
C ALA A 421 17.08 22.06 -19.28
N LEU A 422 16.00 22.03 -18.51
CA LEU A 422 15.83 22.75 -17.23
C LEU A 422 16.35 21.96 -16.02
N GLY A 423 16.71 20.69 -16.21
CA GLY A 423 17.17 19.79 -15.16
C GLY A 423 18.67 19.88 -14.89
N ASN A 424 19.06 19.70 -13.63
CA ASN A 424 20.46 19.56 -13.24
C ASN A 424 21.08 18.20 -13.65
N LEU A 425 20.27 17.14 -13.70
CA LEU A 425 20.70 15.80 -14.05
C LEU A 425 20.74 15.61 -15.57
N LYS A 426 21.86 15.11 -16.09
CA LYS A 426 22.01 14.75 -17.50
C LYS A 426 22.04 13.22 -17.62
N PHE A 427 21.13 12.68 -18.43
CA PHE A 427 21.01 11.25 -18.71
C PHE A 427 20.41 11.05 -20.11
N ASP A 428 20.57 9.86 -20.67
CA ASP A 428 19.87 9.47 -21.90
C ASP A 428 18.40 9.12 -21.57
N PRO A 429 17.41 9.89 -22.05
CA PRO A 429 16.00 9.61 -21.76
C PRO A 429 15.54 8.25 -22.28
N ARG A 430 16.20 7.67 -23.29
CA ARG A 430 15.88 6.33 -23.79
C ARG A 430 16.30 5.22 -22.83
N LYS A 431 17.12 5.54 -21.83
CA LYS A 431 17.53 4.62 -20.78
C LYS A 431 16.73 4.78 -19.50
N LEU A 432 15.84 5.76 -19.38
CA LEU A 432 15.01 5.89 -18.18
C LEU A 432 14.04 4.72 -18.10
N GLY A 433 14.30 3.74 -17.24
CA GLY A 433 13.50 2.52 -17.11
C GLY A 433 12.70 2.46 -15.81
N ASN A 434 13.00 3.29 -14.82
CA ASN A 434 12.21 3.41 -13.61
C ASN A 434 12.07 4.88 -13.22
N PHE A 435 10.81 5.32 -13.09
CA PHE A 435 10.47 6.61 -12.54
C PHE A 435 9.13 6.50 -11.85
N THR A 436 9.14 6.42 -10.51
CA THR A 436 7.91 6.34 -9.70
C THR A 436 7.93 7.42 -8.64
N VAL A 437 6.79 8.05 -8.37
CA VAL A 437 6.63 9.05 -7.32
C VAL A 437 5.86 8.46 -6.14
N SER A 438 6.32 8.71 -4.92
CA SER A 438 5.67 8.18 -3.69
C SER A 438 4.96 9.23 -2.85
N ALA A 439 5.27 10.51 -3.01
CA ALA A 439 4.55 11.61 -2.36
C ALA A 439 4.74 12.93 -3.12
N LEU A 440 3.91 13.93 -2.81
CA LEU A 440 4.03 15.28 -3.33
C LEU A 440 3.83 16.30 -2.21
N GLU A 441 4.71 17.29 -2.14
CA GLU A 441 4.58 18.44 -1.24
C GLU A 441 4.81 19.74 -1.96
N MET A 442 4.22 20.81 -1.43
CA MET A 442 4.34 22.15 -1.98
C MET A 442 4.88 23.13 -0.92
N PRO A 443 6.18 23.04 -0.56
CA PRO A 443 6.77 23.88 0.48
C PRO A 443 6.78 25.38 0.13
N LEU A 444 6.59 25.74 -1.14
CA LEU A 444 6.39 27.11 -1.59
C LEU A 444 5.16 27.18 -2.51
N ASP A 445 4.17 27.97 -2.12
CA ASP A 445 2.89 28.13 -2.84
C ASP A 445 2.47 29.60 -2.77
N ARG A 446 3.00 30.43 -3.68
CA ARG A 446 2.67 31.86 -3.83
C ARG A 446 1.94 32.09 -5.14
N ALA A 447 1.43 33.30 -5.34
CA ALA A 447 0.63 33.65 -6.52
C ALA A 447 1.40 33.57 -7.85
N ASP A 448 2.72 33.75 -7.82
CA ASP A 448 3.60 33.86 -8.99
C ASP A 448 4.79 32.89 -8.96
N THR A 449 5.05 32.24 -7.82
CA THR A 449 6.19 31.36 -7.59
C THR A 449 5.76 30.16 -6.77
N ALA A 450 6.29 28.99 -7.11
CA ALA A 450 5.98 27.75 -6.42
C ALA A 450 7.15 26.77 -6.44
N ARG A 451 7.18 25.86 -5.47
CA ARG A 451 8.10 24.72 -5.43
C ARG A 451 7.33 23.48 -5.07
N VAL A 452 7.48 22.43 -5.87
CA VAL A 452 7.00 21.08 -5.57
C VAL A 452 8.20 20.19 -5.22
N VAL A 453 8.07 19.40 -4.17
CA VAL A 453 9.07 18.39 -3.76
C VAL A 453 8.40 17.02 -3.79
N ALA A 454 9.07 16.05 -4.41
CA ALA A 454 8.54 14.71 -4.61
C ALA A 454 9.65 13.67 -4.35
N PRO A 455 9.47 12.75 -3.39
CA PRO A 455 10.29 11.54 -3.35
C PRO A 455 9.99 10.70 -4.59
N VAL A 456 11.05 10.28 -5.28
CA VAL A 456 10.94 9.44 -6.48
C VAL A 456 11.94 8.30 -6.43
N THR A 457 11.61 7.19 -7.09
CA THR A 457 12.59 6.17 -7.49
C THR A 457 13.01 6.46 -8.91
N PHE A 458 14.30 6.58 -9.17
CA PHE A 458 14.87 6.87 -10.49
C PHE A 458 15.85 5.77 -10.88
N GLY A 459 15.65 5.13 -12.04
CA GLY A 459 16.47 4.03 -12.50
C GLY A 459 16.72 4.09 -14.01
N LEU A 460 17.97 3.81 -14.39
CA LEU A 460 18.38 3.68 -15.78
C LEU A 460 18.56 2.20 -16.12
N VAL A 461 18.18 1.82 -17.33
CA VAL A 461 18.41 0.48 -17.87
C VAL A 461 19.92 0.21 -17.94
N ALA A 462 20.35 -0.88 -17.30
CA ALA A 462 21.69 -1.42 -17.39
C ALA A 462 21.97 -2.09 -18.76
N ALA A 463 23.24 -2.36 -19.08
CA ALA A 463 23.60 -2.99 -20.36
C ALA A 463 23.08 -4.44 -20.45
N GLU A 464 23.04 -5.11 -19.30
CA GLU A 464 22.64 -6.49 -19.07
C GLU A 464 21.15 -6.64 -18.68
N GLN A 465 20.35 -5.57 -18.77
CA GLN A 465 18.93 -5.63 -18.42
C GLN A 465 18.19 -6.61 -19.33
N ASP A 466 17.57 -7.62 -18.72
CA ASP A 466 16.81 -8.69 -19.38
C ASP A 466 15.34 -8.76 -18.92
N SER A 467 14.93 -7.77 -18.13
CA SER A 467 13.62 -7.74 -17.46
C SER A 467 13.01 -6.34 -17.48
N GLU A 468 11.68 -6.24 -17.42
CA GLU A 468 10.97 -4.97 -17.28
C GLU A 468 11.13 -4.34 -15.88
N TYR A 469 11.62 -5.11 -14.91
CA TYR A 469 11.91 -4.63 -13.55
C TYR A 469 13.27 -3.94 -13.50
N VAL A 470 13.28 -2.67 -13.90
CA VAL A 470 14.48 -1.83 -13.83
C VAL A 470 14.66 -1.33 -12.40
N THR A 471 15.81 -1.65 -11.80
CA THR A 471 16.16 -1.17 -10.46
C THR A 471 16.36 0.35 -10.48
N GLY A 472 16.08 1.01 -9.36
CA GLY A 472 16.24 2.45 -9.26
C GLY A 472 16.67 2.89 -7.86
N GLU A 473 17.29 4.05 -7.80
CA GLU A 473 17.70 4.68 -6.55
C GLU A 473 16.66 5.70 -6.09
N ARG A 474 16.42 5.77 -4.78
CA ARG A 474 15.53 6.78 -4.20
C ARG A 474 16.20 8.15 -4.20
N SER A 475 15.45 9.14 -4.68
CA SER A 475 15.89 10.52 -4.82
C SER A 475 14.78 11.49 -4.43
N THR A 476 15.16 12.73 -4.15
CA THR A 476 14.24 13.86 -3.99
C THR A 476 14.25 14.67 -5.28
N LEU A 477 13.10 14.71 -5.96
CA LEU A 477 12.83 15.61 -7.06
C LEU A 477 12.32 16.95 -6.51
N THR A 478 12.99 18.05 -6.88
CA THR A 478 12.53 19.42 -6.60
C THR A 478 12.20 20.11 -7.90
N ILE A 479 11.01 20.70 -8.02
CA ILE A 479 10.53 21.41 -9.22
C ILE A 479 10.20 22.85 -8.83
N ASP A 480 10.89 23.81 -9.43
CA ASP A 480 10.62 25.25 -9.26
C ASP A 480 9.74 25.75 -10.41
N LEU A 481 8.71 26.51 -10.07
CA LEU A 481 7.74 27.03 -11.02
C LEU A 481 7.53 28.54 -10.86
N THR A 482 7.25 29.21 -11.99
CA THR A 482 6.83 30.61 -12.02
C THR A 482 5.59 30.78 -12.89
N ARG A 483 4.75 31.76 -12.54
CA ARG A 483 3.57 32.13 -13.32
C ARG A 483 3.89 33.31 -14.25
N GLY A 484 3.72 33.11 -15.54
CA GLY A 484 3.82 34.16 -16.56
C GLY A 484 2.48 34.41 -17.26
N ALA A 485 2.50 35.20 -18.33
CA ALA A 485 1.31 35.48 -19.14
C ALA A 485 0.68 34.22 -19.76
N GLY A 486 1.47 33.18 -20.01
CA GLY A 486 1.03 31.88 -20.52
C GLY A 486 0.62 30.87 -19.44
N GLY A 487 0.53 31.28 -18.16
CA GLY A 487 0.23 30.40 -17.03
C GLY A 487 1.48 29.92 -16.29
N TRP A 488 1.32 28.85 -15.51
CA TRP A 488 2.40 28.24 -14.74
C TRP A 488 3.37 27.43 -15.61
N THR A 489 4.67 27.64 -15.40
CA THR A 489 5.74 26.95 -16.13
C THR A 489 6.83 26.46 -15.17
N VAL A 490 7.40 25.30 -15.48
CA VAL A 490 8.61 24.81 -14.81
C VAL A 490 9.79 25.65 -15.26
N THR A 491 10.57 26.16 -14.32
CA THR A 491 11.78 26.97 -14.59
C THR A 491 13.06 26.20 -14.33
N ARG A 492 13.03 25.27 -13.37
CA ARG A 492 14.13 24.42 -13.00
C ARG A 492 13.59 23.17 -12.34
N TRP A 493 14.31 22.07 -12.48
CA TRP A 493 14.14 20.94 -11.56
C TRP A 493 15.49 20.32 -11.19
N ALA A 494 15.52 19.65 -10.05
CA ALA A 494 16.69 18.97 -9.55
C ALA A 494 16.34 17.58 -9.03
N LEU A 495 17.24 16.62 -9.26
CA LEU A 495 17.19 15.31 -8.63
C LEU A 495 18.38 15.16 -7.69
N GLU A 496 18.11 14.87 -6.41
CA GLU A 496 19.12 14.70 -5.37
C GLU A 496 18.98 13.32 -4.74
N LYS A 497 20.06 12.53 -4.72
CA LYS A 497 20.04 11.21 -4.10
C LYS A 497 19.69 11.34 -2.62
N ARG A 498 18.80 10.46 -2.15
CA ARG A 498 18.50 10.37 -0.72
C ARG A 498 19.61 9.61 -0.01
N VAL A 499 20.04 10.16 1.13
CA VAL A 499 21.11 9.61 1.96
C VAL A 499 20.62 9.42 3.39
N GLY A 500 21.39 8.69 4.19
CA GLY A 500 21.13 8.52 5.61
C GLY A 500 20.21 7.36 5.97
N GLU A 501 19.98 6.42 5.05
CA GLU A 501 19.30 5.18 5.39
C GLU A 501 20.03 4.44 6.53
N PRO A 502 19.29 3.98 7.55
CA PRO A 502 19.89 3.45 8.77
C PRO A 502 20.66 2.14 8.58
N TYR A 503 20.46 1.45 7.45
CA TYR A 503 21.05 0.14 7.15
C TYR A 503 21.79 0.09 5.81
N ALA A 504 22.15 1.24 5.23
CA ALA A 504 22.83 1.30 3.92
C ALA A 504 24.37 1.11 3.99
N GLU A 505 24.91 0.64 5.11
CA GLU A 505 26.36 0.39 5.32
C GLU A 505 26.70 -1.11 5.24
#